data_AF-A0A2E4IE10-F1
#
_entry.id   AF-A0A2E4IE10-F1
#
_cell.length_a   1.000
_cell.length_b   1.000
_cell.length_c   1.000
_cell.angle_alpha   90.00
_cell.angle_beta   90.00
_cell.angle_gamma   90.00
#
_symmetry.space_group_name_H-M   'P 1'
#
loop_
_entity.id
_entity.type
_entity.pdbx_description
1 polymer ?
#
loop_
_entity_poly.entity_id
_entity_poly.type
_entity_poly.pdbx_seq_one_letter_code
_entity_poly.pdbx_strand_id
1 'polypeptide(L)'
;MERKSSYNYYLDYQLISSTDYRGKIRYFDRFYSSFELLDEKDRLALHLDFNKALFEVGNYHRFVQSVDPLIEQVIIDNIYEYRGEKIYEGLLFKKAAALYNLRQYNGAIKVLKSLIKMDKDHRLAKNLLSLCIRKLGKTWYDLSKAIAIVLMFSAASILFAEFVIVSSFYLEYLKQVMFIRNTLILIASGLLICRELVMIWSIRREVNF
;
A
#
# COMPACT_ATOMS: atom_id res chain seq x y z
N MET A 1 -22.89 39.03 -12.70
CA MET A 1 -21.81 38.93 -13.70
C MET A 1 -20.83 37.80 -13.37
N GLU A 2 -20.43 37.64 -12.10
CA GLU A 2 -19.44 36.64 -11.67
C GLU A 2 -19.79 35.18 -12.01
N ARG A 3 -21.04 34.74 -11.77
CA ARG A 3 -21.47 33.36 -12.07
C ARG A 3 -21.34 32.97 -13.55
N LYS A 4 -21.55 33.93 -14.46
CA LYS A 4 -21.40 33.74 -15.91
C LYS A 4 -19.93 33.60 -16.30
N SER A 5 -19.04 34.29 -15.59
CA SER A 5 -17.59 34.13 -15.75
C SER A 5 -17.11 32.76 -15.26
N SER A 6 -17.61 32.27 -14.13
CA SER A 6 -17.28 30.93 -13.60
C SER A 6 -17.64 29.82 -14.58
N TYR A 7 -18.81 29.92 -15.21
CA TYR A 7 -19.24 28.92 -16.20
C TYR A 7 -18.37 28.93 -17.46
N ASN A 8 -17.92 30.10 -17.92
CA ASN A 8 -16.97 30.17 -19.04
C ASN A 8 -15.65 29.48 -18.70
N TYR A 9 -15.09 29.71 -17.50
CA TYR A 9 -13.87 29.02 -17.07
C TYR A 9 -14.06 27.50 -16.97
N TYR A 10 -15.26 27.04 -16.60
CA TYR A 10 -15.57 25.60 -16.58
C TYR A 10 -15.60 25.00 -17.98
N LEU A 11 -16.23 25.67 -18.95
CA LEU A 11 -16.22 25.24 -20.35
C LEU A 11 -14.80 25.19 -20.90
N ASP A 12 -14.01 26.24 -20.66
CA ASP A 12 -12.59 26.29 -21.06
C ASP A 12 -11.78 25.15 -20.44
N TYR A 13 -12.03 24.82 -19.17
CA TYR A 13 -11.42 23.66 -18.53
C TYR A 13 -11.79 22.35 -19.23
N GLN A 14 -13.04 22.17 -19.63
CA GLN A 14 -13.48 20.95 -20.34
C GLN A 14 -12.86 20.82 -21.74
N LEU A 15 -12.46 21.92 -22.37
CA LEU A 15 -11.74 21.90 -23.65
C LEU A 15 -10.30 21.39 -23.51
N ILE A 16 -9.73 21.41 -22.31
CA ILE A 16 -8.40 20.85 -22.07
C ILE A 16 -8.46 19.34 -22.30
N SER A 17 -7.51 18.83 -23.11
CA SER A 17 -7.40 17.41 -23.44
C SER A 17 -7.49 16.53 -22.20
N SER A 18 -8.25 15.44 -22.30
CA SER A 18 -8.44 14.46 -21.21
C SER A 18 -7.13 13.80 -20.72
N THR A 19 -6.08 13.88 -21.54
CA THR A 19 -4.75 13.34 -21.25
C THR A 19 -3.76 14.40 -20.77
N ASP A 20 -4.07 15.69 -20.91
CA ASP A 20 -3.22 16.78 -20.41
C ASP A 20 -3.49 17.04 -18.91
N TYR A 21 -3.09 16.07 -18.08
CA TYR A 21 -3.30 16.15 -16.64
C TYR A 21 -2.57 17.34 -16.01
N ARG A 22 -1.37 17.69 -16.50
CA ARG A 22 -0.60 18.84 -15.99
C ARG A 22 -1.28 20.17 -16.33
N GLY A 23 -1.81 20.30 -17.55
CA GLY A 23 -2.59 21.46 -17.98
C GLY A 23 -3.85 21.62 -17.14
N LYS A 24 -4.60 20.54 -16.91
CA LYS A 24 -5.79 20.53 -16.04
C LYS A 24 -5.49 21.00 -14.62
N ILE A 25 -4.45 20.45 -13.98
CA ILE A 25 -4.05 20.86 -12.63
C ILE A 25 -3.72 22.36 -12.60
N ARG A 26 -2.91 22.84 -13.54
CA ARG A 26 -2.51 24.25 -13.60
C ARG A 26 -3.70 25.19 -13.84
N TYR A 27 -4.65 24.78 -14.68
CA TYR A 27 -5.85 25.56 -14.96
C TYR A 27 -6.78 25.60 -13.74
N PHE A 28 -6.97 24.45 -13.09
CA PHE A 28 -7.73 24.33 -11.86
C PHE A 28 -7.19 25.28 -10.78
N ASP A 29 -5.87 25.26 -10.55
CA ASP A 29 -5.21 26.09 -9.54
C ASP A 29 -5.37 27.60 -9.82
N ARG A 30 -5.32 27.99 -11.10
CA ARG A 30 -5.43 29.40 -11.50
C ARG A 30 -6.81 29.98 -11.21
N PHE A 31 -7.86 29.18 -11.40
CA PHE A 31 -9.25 29.64 -11.35
C PHE A 31 -10.05 29.00 -10.20
N TYR A 32 -9.36 28.45 -9.20
CA TYR A 32 -9.95 27.73 -8.06
C TYR A 32 -11.12 28.49 -7.43
N SER A 33 -10.94 29.78 -7.11
CA SER A 33 -11.97 30.61 -6.49
C SER A 33 -13.23 30.78 -7.36
N SER A 34 -13.08 30.77 -8.69
CA SER A 34 -14.21 30.87 -9.61
C SER A 34 -14.99 29.55 -9.67
N PHE A 35 -14.31 28.41 -9.51
CA PHE A 35 -14.93 27.09 -9.52
C PHE A 35 -15.74 26.80 -8.25
N GLU A 36 -15.37 27.37 -7.12
CA GLU A 36 -16.15 27.27 -5.88
C GLU A 36 -17.55 27.92 -5.99
N LEU A 37 -17.75 28.79 -6.98
CA LEU A 37 -19.04 29.45 -7.26
C LEU A 37 -19.94 28.66 -8.22
N LEU A 38 -19.45 27.54 -8.76
CA LEU A 38 -20.24 26.67 -9.64
C LEU A 38 -21.35 25.98 -8.86
N ASP A 39 -22.38 25.56 -9.59
CA ASP A 39 -23.41 24.70 -9.02
C ASP A 39 -22.78 23.36 -8.61
N GLU A 40 -23.35 22.76 -7.56
CA GLU A 40 -22.78 21.61 -6.85
C GLU A 40 -22.37 20.45 -7.77
N LYS A 41 -23.20 20.12 -8.77
CA LYS A 41 -22.93 19.05 -9.74
C LYS A 41 -21.71 19.32 -10.61
N ASP A 42 -21.58 20.55 -11.12
CA ASP A 42 -20.46 20.93 -11.99
C ASP A 42 -19.17 21.05 -11.17
N ARG A 43 -19.27 21.59 -9.96
CA ARG A 43 -18.17 21.65 -9.01
C ARG A 43 -17.67 20.24 -8.68
N LEU A 44 -18.57 19.31 -8.34
CA LEU A 44 -18.22 17.91 -8.04
C LEU A 44 -17.51 17.24 -9.24
N ALA A 45 -18.07 17.37 -10.44
CA ALA A 45 -17.47 16.82 -11.66
C ALA A 45 -16.06 17.36 -11.90
N LEU A 46 -15.85 18.66 -11.67
CA LEU A 46 -14.55 19.31 -11.77
C LEU A 46 -13.55 18.77 -10.74
N HIS A 47 -13.95 18.66 -9.47
CA HIS A 47 -13.07 18.12 -8.43
C HIS A 47 -12.70 16.65 -8.65
N LEU A 48 -13.63 15.85 -9.20
CA LEU A 48 -13.35 14.46 -9.57
C LEU A 48 -12.27 14.38 -10.67
N ASP A 49 -12.38 15.21 -11.70
CA ASP A 49 -11.41 15.24 -12.80
C ASP A 49 -10.06 15.83 -12.36
N PHE A 50 -10.07 16.85 -11.49
CA PHE A 50 -8.86 17.38 -10.87
C PHE A 50 -8.14 16.34 -10.00
N ASN A 51 -8.86 15.62 -9.14
CA ASN A 51 -8.29 14.54 -8.33
C ASN A 51 -7.76 13.40 -9.20
N LYS A 52 -8.46 13.06 -10.29
CA LYS A 52 -7.95 12.11 -11.28
C LYS A 52 -6.62 12.59 -11.86
N ALA A 53 -6.53 13.84 -12.32
CA ALA A 53 -5.31 14.40 -12.86
C ALA A 53 -4.14 14.38 -11.85
N LEU A 54 -4.39 14.75 -10.58
CA LEU A 54 -3.38 14.67 -9.52
C LEU A 54 -2.85 13.24 -9.33
N PHE A 55 -3.74 12.26 -9.36
CA PHE A 55 -3.38 10.85 -9.21
C PHE A 55 -2.52 10.35 -10.38
N GLU A 56 -2.93 10.65 -11.62
CA GLU A 56 -2.22 10.21 -12.84
C GLU A 56 -0.82 10.84 -12.97
N VAL A 57 -0.65 12.09 -12.54
CA VAL A 57 0.68 12.76 -12.52
C VAL A 57 1.55 12.26 -11.36
N GLY A 58 1.00 11.47 -10.44
CA GLY A 58 1.71 10.97 -9.26
C GLY A 58 1.87 11.98 -8.14
N ASN A 59 1.09 13.08 -8.15
CA ASN A 59 1.08 14.05 -7.06
C ASN A 59 0.23 13.55 -5.87
N TYR A 60 0.68 12.45 -5.27
CA TYR A 60 -0.09 11.72 -4.27
C TYR A 60 -0.31 12.51 -2.97
N HIS A 61 0.63 13.39 -2.59
CA HIS A 61 0.45 14.19 -1.38
C HIS A 61 -0.74 15.13 -1.52
N ARG A 62 -0.81 15.86 -2.63
CA ARG A 62 -1.90 16.80 -2.89
C ARG A 62 -3.22 16.08 -3.15
N PHE A 63 -3.16 14.94 -3.84
CA PHE A 63 -4.32 14.06 -4.03
C PHE A 63 -4.94 13.63 -2.71
N VAL A 64 -4.13 13.14 -1.75
CA VAL A 64 -4.67 12.70 -0.45
C VAL A 64 -5.33 13.85 0.32
N GLN A 65 -4.82 15.08 0.20
CA GLN A 65 -5.43 16.26 0.81
C GLN A 65 -6.75 16.64 0.14
N SER A 66 -6.84 16.55 -1.19
CA SER A 66 -8.02 16.96 -1.95
C SER A 66 -9.11 15.89 -2.03
N VAL A 67 -8.77 14.61 -1.86
CA VAL A 67 -9.72 13.50 -1.98
C VAL A 67 -10.60 13.34 -0.74
N ASP A 68 -10.11 13.72 0.43
CA ASP A 68 -10.84 13.59 1.69
C ASP A 68 -12.15 14.41 1.75
N PRO A 69 -12.13 15.73 1.49
CA PRO A 69 -13.37 16.51 1.43
C PRO A 69 -14.28 16.05 0.28
N LEU A 70 -13.70 15.53 -0.81
CA LEU A 70 -14.48 15.02 -1.94
C LEU A 70 -15.23 13.72 -1.59
N ILE A 71 -14.59 12.82 -0.84
CA ILE A 71 -15.23 11.60 -0.33
C ILE A 71 -16.37 11.96 0.62
N GLU A 72 -16.16 12.94 1.52
CA GLU A 72 -17.20 13.42 2.43
C GLU A 72 -18.40 13.99 1.66
N GLN A 73 -18.15 14.86 0.67
CA GLN A 73 -19.20 15.41 -0.19
C GLN A 73 -20.01 14.32 -0.91
N VAL A 74 -19.32 13.32 -1.49
CA VAL A 74 -19.97 12.20 -2.18
C VAL A 74 -20.88 11.40 -1.25
N ILE A 75 -20.51 11.24 0.03
CA ILE A 75 -21.36 10.60 1.05
C ILE A 75 -22.57 11.47 1.36
N ILE A 76 -22.37 12.77 1.64
CA ILE A 76 -23.42 13.72 2.01
C ILE A 76 -24.48 13.79 0.91
N ASP A 77 -24.04 13.89 -0.34
CA ASP A 77 -24.92 14.03 -1.50
C ASP A 77 -25.52 12.69 -1.95
N ASN A 78 -25.11 11.57 -1.33
CA ASN A 78 -25.47 10.21 -1.69
C ASN A 78 -25.19 9.84 -3.17
N ILE A 79 -24.09 10.37 -3.73
CA ILE A 79 -23.71 10.16 -5.15
C ILE A 79 -22.75 8.98 -5.25
N TYR A 80 -23.24 7.77 -5.00
CA TYR A 80 -22.39 6.57 -5.01
C TYR A 80 -22.02 6.10 -6.43
N GLU A 81 -22.80 6.51 -7.44
CA GLU A 81 -22.57 6.18 -8.85
C GLU A 81 -22.57 7.43 -9.73
N TYR A 82 -21.63 7.51 -10.66
CA TYR A 82 -21.60 8.54 -11.70
C TYR A 82 -21.09 7.93 -12.99
N ARG A 83 -21.86 8.12 -14.07
CA ARG A 83 -21.59 7.53 -15.39
C ARG A 83 -21.42 5.99 -15.35
N GLY A 84 -22.13 5.32 -14.45
CA GLY A 84 -22.08 3.87 -14.27
C GLY A 84 -20.87 3.35 -13.47
N GLU A 85 -20.02 4.25 -12.96
CA GLU A 85 -18.90 3.89 -12.08
C GLU A 85 -19.23 4.20 -10.63
N LYS A 86 -18.86 3.27 -9.73
CA LYS A 86 -18.97 3.46 -8.29
C LYS A 86 -17.89 4.43 -7.80
N ILE A 87 -18.18 5.72 -7.83
CA ILE A 87 -17.20 6.77 -7.51
C ILE A 87 -16.60 6.57 -6.13
N TYR A 88 -17.47 6.30 -5.15
CA TYR A 88 -17.06 6.21 -3.75
C TYR A 88 -15.99 5.13 -3.53
N GLU A 89 -16.24 3.91 -4.04
CA GLU A 89 -15.29 2.80 -3.99
C GLU A 89 -14.00 3.14 -4.76
N GLY A 90 -14.12 3.76 -5.94
CA GLY A 90 -12.99 4.20 -6.75
C GLY A 90 -12.11 5.25 -6.08
N LEU A 91 -12.70 6.23 -5.38
CA LEU A 91 -11.99 7.25 -4.62
C LEU A 91 -11.26 6.64 -3.42
N LEU A 92 -11.93 5.75 -2.67
CA LEU A 92 -11.29 5.03 -1.56
C LEU A 92 -10.10 4.17 -2.04
N PHE A 93 -10.27 3.45 -3.14
CA PHE A 93 -9.18 2.65 -3.72
C PHE A 93 -8.00 3.52 -4.14
N LYS A 94 -8.26 4.64 -4.84
CA LYS A 94 -7.20 5.59 -5.23
C LYS A 94 -6.54 6.25 -4.02
N LYS A 95 -7.29 6.60 -2.98
CA LYS A 95 -6.75 7.09 -1.69
C LYS A 95 -5.79 6.07 -1.09
N ALA A 96 -6.19 4.80 -1.00
CA ALA A 96 -5.31 3.75 -0.51
C ALA A 96 -4.05 3.57 -1.36
N ALA A 97 -4.18 3.61 -2.69
CA ALA A 97 -3.04 3.52 -3.61
C ALA A 97 -2.08 4.72 -3.47
N ALA A 98 -2.61 5.93 -3.32
CA ALA A 98 -1.81 7.13 -3.06
C ALA A 98 -1.04 7.02 -1.73
N LEU A 99 -1.71 6.58 -0.66
CA LEU A 99 -1.07 6.32 0.64
C LEU A 99 0.02 5.24 0.56
N TYR A 100 -0.20 4.18 -0.23
CA TYR A 100 0.82 3.16 -0.49
C TYR A 100 2.06 3.75 -1.16
N ASN A 101 1.88 4.58 -2.19
CA ASN A 101 2.98 5.23 -2.89
C ASN A 101 3.75 6.22 -1.99
N LEU A 102 3.05 6.87 -1.05
CA LEU A 102 3.65 7.71 0.00
C LEU A 102 4.29 6.91 1.14
N ARG A 103 4.32 5.58 1.07
CA ARG A 103 4.81 4.66 2.12
C ARG A 103 4.04 4.76 3.45
N GLN A 104 2.85 5.35 3.44
CA GLN A 104 1.96 5.45 4.60
C GLN A 104 1.09 4.18 4.71
N TYR A 105 1.72 3.02 4.88
CA TYR A 105 1.06 1.71 4.80
C TYR A 105 -0.05 1.53 5.83
N ASN A 106 0.11 2.05 7.05
CA ASN A 106 -0.91 1.97 8.09
C ASN A 106 -2.21 2.68 7.68
N GLY A 107 -2.11 3.85 7.04
CA GLY A 107 -3.25 4.58 6.51
C GLY A 107 -3.91 3.82 5.36
N ALA A 108 -3.11 3.31 4.42
CA ALA A 108 -3.61 2.51 3.30
C ALA A 108 -4.38 1.27 3.75
N ILE A 109 -3.85 0.53 4.75
CA ILE A 109 -4.50 -0.65 5.32
C ILE A 109 -5.87 -0.32 5.90
N LYS A 110 -6.00 0.79 6.64
CA LYS A 110 -7.30 1.20 7.23
C LYS A 110 -8.35 1.43 6.14
N VAL A 111 -7.98 2.18 5.09
CA VAL A 111 -8.89 2.50 3.97
C VAL A 111 -9.25 1.25 3.16
N LEU A 112 -8.29 0.35 2.92
CA LEU A 112 -8.53 -0.90 2.19
C LEU A 112 -9.43 -1.86 2.98
N LYS A 113 -9.28 -1.93 4.30
CA LYS A 113 -10.17 -2.72 5.15
C LYS A 113 -11.60 -2.21 5.13
N SER A 114 -11.83 -0.89 5.16
CA SER A 114 -13.18 -0.35 4.99
C SER A 114 -13.74 -0.66 3.61
N LEU A 115 -12.94 -0.55 2.55
CA LEU A 115 -13.37 -0.85 1.18
C LEU A 115 -13.77 -2.33 1.01
N ILE A 116 -12.94 -3.27 1.50
CA ILE A 116 -13.22 -4.71 1.39
C ILE A 116 -14.45 -5.13 2.22
N LYS A 117 -14.73 -4.44 3.33
CA LYS A 117 -15.96 -4.67 4.09
C LYS A 117 -17.21 -4.28 3.30
N MET A 118 -17.12 -3.27 2.44
CA MET A 118 -18.22 -2.81 1.59
C MET A 118 -18.36 -3.66 0.34
N ASP A 119 -17.24 -3.93 -0.35
CA ASP A 119 -17.18 -4.81 -1.51
C ASP A 119 -16.18 -5.94 -1.26
N LYS A 120 -16.72 -7.11 -0.88
CA LYS A 120 -15.94 -8.30 -0.57
C LYS A 120 -15.26 -8.90 -1.80
N ASP A 121 -15.73 -8.60 -3.01
CA ASP A 121 -15.20 -9.21 -4.24
C ASP A 121 -14.18 -8.31 -4.97
N HIS A 122 -13.84 -7.15 -4.38
CA HIS A 122 -12.88 -6.21 -4.94
C HIS A 122 -11.43 -6.74 -4.94
N ARG A 123 -11.09 -7.56 -5.94
CA ARG A 123 -9.79 -8.26 -6.06
C ARG A 123 -8.57 -7.32 -5.97
N LEU A 124 -8.64 -6.15 -6.60
CA LEU A 124 -7.54 -5.18 -6.58
C LEU A 124 -7.26 -4.63 -5.17
N ALA A 125 -8.29 -4.44 -4.35
CA ALA A 125 -8.16 -3.93 -2.99
C ALA A 125 -7.50 -4.99 -2.09
N LYS A 126 -7.91 -6.26 -2.22
CA LYS A 126 -7.28 -7.40 -1.54
C LYS A 126 -5.79 -7.53 -1.90
N ASN A 127 -5.45 -7.41 -3.20
CA ASN A 127 -4.08 -7.46 -3.66
C ASN A 127 -3.23 -6.31 -3.08
N LEU A 128 -3.74 -5.08 -3.12
CA LEU A 128 -3.05 -3.93 -2.56
C LEU A 128 -2.90 -4.03 -1.04
N LEU A 129 -3.90 -4.58 -0.33
CA LEU A 129 -3.83 -4.82 1.11
C LEU A 129 -2.70 -5.80 1.46
N SER A 130 -2.60 -6.91 0.71
CA SER A 130 -1.51 -7.88 0.88
C SER A 130 -0.14 -7.23 0.68
N LEU A 131 0.01 -6.35 -0.32
CA LEU A 131 1.25 -5.59 -0.55
C LEU A 131 1.57 -4.66 0.62
N CYS A 132 0.58 -3.96 1.18
CA CYS A 132 0.78 -3.09 2.34
C CYS A 132 1.27 -3.88 3.57
N ILE A 133 0.62 -5.00 3.88
CA ILE A 133 0.97 -5.84 5.03
C ILE A 133 2.39 -6.39 4.89
N ARG A 134 2.75 -6.89 3.70
CA ARG A 134 4.12 -7.37 3.40
C ARG A 134 5.17 -6.28 3.61
N LYS A 135 4.88 -5.04 3.19
CA LYS A 135 5.80 -3.91 3.35
C LYS A 135 5.92 -3.46 4.80
N LEU A 136 4.82 -3.44 5.55
CA LEU A 136 4.80 -3.06 6.97
C LEU A 136 5.52 -4.09 7.85
N GLY A 137 5.34 -5.38 7.56
CA GLY A 137 6.01 -6.46 8.27
C GLY A 137 7.54 -6.35 8.19
N LYS A 138 8.11 -5.85 7.09
CA LYS A 138 9.56 -5.89 6.84
C LYS A 138 10.45 -5.51 8.03
N THR A 139 10.08 -4.51 8.84
CA THR A 139 10.90 -3.99 9.96
C THR A 139 11.16 -5.02 11.07
N TRP A 140 10.15 -5.74 11.56
CA TRP A 140 10.34 -6.77 12.59
C TRP A 140 10.92 -8.07 12.02
N TYR A 141 10.80 -8.24 10.70
CA TYR A 141 11.09 -9.49 9.99
C TYR A 141 12.54 -9.55 9.48
N ASP A 142 13.19 -8.40 9.31
CA ASP A 142 14.62 -8.34 8.94
C ASP A 142 15.54 -8.77 10.10
N LEU A 143 15.16 -8.53 11.36
CA LEU A 143 15.95 -8.95 12.54
C LEU A 143 16.01 -10.47 12.70
N SER A 144 14.86 -11.16 12.54
CA SER A 144 14.82 -12.62 12.62
C SER A 144 15.64 -13.28 11.51
N LYS A 145 15.66 -12.68 10.32
CA LYS A 145 16.51 -13.10 9.20
C LYS A 145 18.00 -12.97 9.55
N ALA A 146 18.41 -11.84 10.14
CA ALA A 146 19.79 -11.64 10.56
C ALA A 146 20.23 -12.70 11.59
N ILE A 147 19.38 -12.97 12.60
CA ILE A 147 19.65 -14.00 13.62
C ILE A 147 19.79 -15.38 12.98
N ALA A 148 18.88 -15.77 12.08
CA ALA A 148 18.94 -17.06 11.40
C ALA A 148 20.22 -17.23 10.56
N ILE A 149 20.65 -16.17 9.86
CA ILE A 149 21.89 -16.17 9.07
C ILE A 149 23.11 -16.36 9.98
N VAL A 150 23.18 -15.63 11.10
CA VAL A 150 24.27 -15.77 12.08
C VAL A 150 24.33 -17.19 12.64
N LEU A 151 23.18 -17.77 13.00
CA LEU A 151 23.10 -19.16 13.48
C LEU A 151 23.58 -20.16 12.41
N MET A 152 23.18 -19.98 11.14
CA MET A 152 23.66 -20.85 10.05
C MET A 152 25.18 -20.75 9.84
N PHE A 153 25.74 -19.54 9.88
CA PHE A 153 27.19 -19.34 9.77
C PHE A 153 27.94 -19.97 10.96
N SER A 154 27.41 -19.87 12.17
CA SER A 154 27.99 -20.51 13.34
C SER A 154 27.99 -22.04 13.22
N ALA A 155 26.89 -22.63 12.73
CA ALA A 155 26.79 -24.06 12.49
C ALA A 155 27.75 -24.55 11.40
N ALA A 156 27.91 -23.77 10.31
CA ALA A 156 28.88 -24.07 9.27
C ALA A 156 30.33 -24.04 9.79
N SER A 157 30.65 -23.08 10.67
CA SER A 157 31.97 -22.98 11.30
C SER A 157 32.26 -24.18 12.21
N ILE A 158 31.25 -24.64 12.97
CA ILE A 158 31.36 -25.86 13.80
C ILE A 158 31.58 -27.10 12.92
N LEU A 159 30.86 -27.21 11.80
CA LEU A 159 31.03 -28.32 10.84
C LEU A 159 32.46 -28.34 10.29
N PHE A 160 33.01 -27.19 9.92
CA PHE A 160 34.38 -27.08 9.46
C PHE A 160 35.39 -27.50 10.54
N ALA A 161 35.21 -27.04 11.78
CA ALA A 161 36.06 -27.42 12.91
C ALA A 161 35.96 -28.93 13.24
N GLU A 162 34.77 -29.51 13.13
CA GLU A 162 34.56 -30.95 13.27
C GLU A 162 35.33 -31.74 12.22
N PHE A 163 35.25 -31.33 10.96
CA PHE A 163 35.93 -32.00 9.85
C PHE A 163 37.46 -31.95 9.99
N VAL A 164 38.02 -30.81 10.40
CA VAL A 164 39.49 -30.61 10.46
C VAL A 164 40.10 -31.15 11.76
N ILE A 165 39.48 -30.90 12.91
CA ILE A 165 40.11 -31.11 14.22
C ILE A 165 39.52 -32.33 14.92
N VAL A 166 38.20 -32.39 15.04
CA VAL A 166 37.53 -33.39 15.90
C VAL A 166 37.63 -34.79 15.28
N SER A 167 37.49 -34.89 13.95
CA SER A 167 37.64 -36.15 13.20
C SER A 167 39.05 -36.75 13.32
N SER A 168 40.07 -35.89 13.46
CA SER A 168 41.48 -36.31 13.46
C SER A 168 42.07 -36.52 14.87
N PHE A 169 41.57 -35.82 15.89
CA PHE A 169 42.20 -35.79 17.22
C PHE A 169 41.27 -36.17 18.40
N TYR A 170 39.94 -36.07 18.25
CA TYR A 170 39.00 -36.16 19.38
C TYR A 170 37.75 -36.99 19.04
N LEU A 171 37.96 -38.26 18.69
CA LEU A 171 36.89 -39.22 18.35
C LEU A 171 35.81 -39.37 19.44
N GLU A 172 36.18 -39.21 20.71
CA GLU A 172 35.26 -39.34 21.85
C GLU A 172 34.21 -38.21 21.91
N TYR A 173 34.54 -37.01 21.41
CA TYR A 173 33.66 -35.84 21.44
C TYR A 173 32.80 -35.68 20.17
N LEU A 174 33.02 -36.50 19.13
CA LEU A 174 32.29 -36.42 17.86
C LEU A 174 30.77 -36.40 18.05
N LYS A 175 30.23 -37.28 18.90
CA LYS A 175 28.78 -37.37 19.13
C LYS A 175 28.19 -36.09 19.74
N GLN A 176 28.90 -35.46 20.68
CA GLN A 176 28.43 -34.23 21.35
C GLN A 176 28.45 -33.05 20.38
N VAL A 177 29.52 -32.90 19.60
CA VAL A 177 29.66 -31.84 18.59
C VAL A 177 28.60 -31.98 17.50
N MET A 178 28.36 -33.20 17.00
CA MET A 178 27.30 -33.49 16.03
C MET A 178 25.92 -33.13 16.57
N PHE A 179 25.64 -33.42 17.83
CA PHE A 179 24.35 -33.08 18.46
C PHE A 179 24.15 -31.56 18.56
N ILE A 180 25.15 -30.82 19.02
CA ILE A 180 25.11 -29.35 19.10
C ILE A 180 24.94 -28.73 17.70
N ARG A 181 25.69 -29.20 16.70
CA ARG A 181 25.57 -28.72 15.32
C ARG A 181 24.17 -28.96 14.75
N ASN A 182 23.67 -30.19 14.89
CA ASN A 182 22.37 -30.56 14.32
C ASN A 182 21.22 -29.79 14.99
N THR A 183 21.29 -29.56 16.32
CA THR A 183 20.29 -28.75 17.03
C THR A 183 20.33 -27.28 16.58
N LEU A 184 21.52 -26.70 16.40
CA LEU A 184 21.70 -25.35 15.83
C LEU A 184 21.05 -25.20 14.43
N ILE A 185 21.29 -26.17 13.54
CA ILE A 185 20.72 -26.17 12.19
C ILE A 185 19.19 -26.29 12.24
N LEU A 186 18.67 -27.13 13.13
CA LEU A 186 17.24 -27.36 13.28
C LEU A 186 16.53 -26.11 13.80
N ILE A 187 17.12 -25.42 14.79
CA ILE A 187 16.61 -24.14 15.30
C ILE A 187 16.63 -23.07 14.21
N ALA A 188 17.74 -22.91 13.48
CA ALA A 188 17.85 -21.91 12.43
C ALA A 188 16.83 -22.13 11.30
N SER A 189 16.66 -23.39 10.88
CA SER A 189 15.69 -23.78 9.84
C SER A 189 14.26 -23.58 10.32
N GLY A 190 13.95 -23.99 11.55
CA GLY A 190 12.65 -23.77 12.18
C GLY A 190 12.28 -22.30 12.26
N LEU A 191 13.22 -21.44 12.64
CA LEU A 191 13.01 -19.99 12.72
C LEU A 191 12.63 -19.39 11.34
N LEU A 192 13.26 -19.85 10.26
CA LEU A 192 12.93 -19.40 8.89
C LEU A 192 11.56 -19.91 8.43
N ILE A 193 11.21 -21.16 8.72
CA ILE A 193 9.92 -21.75 8.34
C ILE A 193 8.77 -21.08 9.11
N CYS A 194 8.89 -20.98 10.44
CA CYS A 194 7.89 -20.30 11.26
C CYS A 194 7.65 -18.86 10.79
N ARG A 195 8.71 -18.15 10.37
CA ARG A 195 8.59 -16.80 9.81
C ARG A 195 7.73 -16.74 8.54
N GLU A 196 7.99 -17.61 7.56
CA GLU A 196 7.17 -17.70 6.33
C GLU A 196 5.71 -18.00 6.66
N LEU A 197 5.48 -18.96 7.56
CA LEU A 197 4.13 -19.36 7.98
C LEU A 197 3.38 -18.22 8.66
N VAL A 198 4.01 -17.49 9.59
CA VAL A 198 3.39 -16.34 10.26
C VAL A 198 3.05 -15.23 9.26
N MET A 199 3.92 -14.96 8.28
CA MET A 199 3.64 -13.97 7.24
C MET A 199 2.45 -14.37 6.38
N ILE A 200 2.42 -15.62 5.89
CA ILE A 200 1.32 -16.13 5.07
C ILE A 200 0.02 -16.13 5.86
N TRP A 201 0.07 -16.54 7.14
CA TRP A 201 -1.09 -16.57 8.01
C TRP A 201 -1.63 -15.18 8.32
N SER A 202 -0.77 -14.20 8.61
CA SER A 202 -1.15 -12.80 8.84
C SER A 202 -1.84 -12.21 7.60
N ILE A 203 -1.27 -12.43 6.41
CA ILE A 203 -1.88 -11.98 5.15
C ILE A 203 -3.24 -12.65 4.92
N ARG A 204 -3.32 -13.98 5.06
CA ARG A 204 -4.56 -14.72 4.84
C ARG A 204 -5.64 -14.27 5.82
N ARG A 205 -5.28 -14.09 7.09
CA ARG A 205 -6.19 -13.60 8.12
C ARG A 205 -6.72 -12.21 7.76
N GLU A 206 -5.86 -11.27 7.41
CA GLU A 206 -6.30 -9.89 7.11
C GLU A 206 -7.04 -9.71 5.77
N VAL A 207 -6.75 -10.54 4.76
CA VAL A 207 -7.36 -10.45 3.42
C VAL A 207 -8.70 -11.19 3.32
N ASN A 208 -8.88 -12.26 4.12
CA ASN A 208 -10.12 -13.04 4.15
C ASN A 208 -11.12 -12.59 5.23
N PHE A 209 -10.88 -11.44 5.88
CA PHE A 209 -11.86 -10.78 6.74
C PHE A 209 -12.94 -10.05 5.93
#